data_AF-A0A7J9J732-F1
#
_entry.id   AF-A0A7J9J732-F1
#
_cell.length_a   1.000
_cell.length_b   1.000
_cell.length_c   1.000
_cell.angle_alpha   90.00
_cell.angle_beta   90.00
_cell.angle_gamma   90.00
#
_symmetry.space_group_name_H-M   'P 1'
#
loop_
_entity.id
_entity.type
_entity.pdbx_description
1 polymer ?
#
loop_
_entity_poly.entity_id
_entity_poly.type
_entity_poly.pdbx_seq_one_letter_code
_entity_poly.pdbx_strand_id
1 'polypeptide(L)' 'MYFLATGGIVRNHNGEWIIGYNRLLGSCSVFDAGLWDILDGLGILIDGGYDHVRIQADSLEAAK' A
#
# COMPACT_ATOMS: atom_id res chain seq x y z
N MET A 1 -0.27 16.58 -17.15
CA MET A 1 0.65 15.90 -16.22
C MET A 1 -0.12 15.67 -14.94
N TYR A 2 -0.42 14.42 -14.60
CA TYR A 2 -1.10 14.10 -13.34
C TYR A 2 -0.04 13.78 -12.29
N PHE A 3 -0.15 14.40 -11.12
CA PHE A 3 0.61 13.99 -9.96
C PHE A 3 -0.17 12.90 -9.26
N LEU A 4 0.46 11.76 -9.05
CA LEU A 4 -0.14 10.64 -8.36
C LEU A 4 0.31 10.62 -6.90
N ALA A 5 -0.61 10.20 -6.05
CA ALA A 5 -0.36 9.84 -4.68
C ALA A 5 -0.83 8.40 -4.49
N THR A 6 -0.24 7.73 -3.52
CA THR A 6 -0.61 6.38 -3.12
C THR A 6 -0.85 6.34 -1.62
N GLY A 7 -1.45 5.26 -1.13
CA GLY A 7 -1.73 5.10 0.29
C GLY A 7 -2.71 3.97 0.57
N GLY A 8 -2.60 3.43 1.76
CA GLY A 8 -3.38 2.29 2.19
C GLY A 8 -3.66 2.30 3.69
N ILE A 9 -4.39 1.27 4.11
CA ILE A 9 -4.78 1.06 5.50
C ILE A 9 -4.45 -0.37 5.91
N VAL A 10 -3.79 -0.49 7.05
CA VAL A 10 -3.55 -1.73 7.75
C VAL A 10 -4.71 -1.98 8.68
N ARG A 11 -5.31 -3.17 8.57
CA ARG A 11 -6.37 -3.63 9.45
C ARG A 11 -5.93 -4.86 10.22
N ASN A 12 -6.43 -5.01 11.45
CA ASN A 12 -6.27 -6.26 12.18
C ASN A 12 -7.24 -7.34 11.66
N HIS A 13 -7.16 -8.53 12.24
CA HIS A 13 -8.02 -9.66 11.88
C HIS A 13 -9.52 -9.43 12.16
N ASN A 14 -9.87 -8.47 13.03
CA ASN A 14 -11.26 -8.06 13.27
C ASN A 14 -11.75 -7.00 12.25
N GLY A 15 -10.88 -6.58 11.32
CA GLY A 15 -11.18 -5.53 10.36
C GLY A 15 -11.01 -4.10 10.89
N GLU A 16 -10.48 -3.94 12.10
CA GLU A 16 -10.25 -2.63 12.72
C GLU A 16 -9.02 -1.97 12.10
N TRP A 17 -9.11 -0.68 11.80
CA TRP A 17 -7.99 0.10 11.28
C TRP A 17 -6.94 0.32 12.39
N ILE A 18 -5.70 -0.09 12.12
CA ILE A 18 -4.54 0.10 13.01
C ILE A 18 -3.64 1.24 12.53
N ILE A 19 -3.25 1.22 11.25
CA ILE A 19 -2.27 2.16 10.66
C ILE A 19 -2.76 2.62 9.29
N GLY A 20 -2.66 3.90 9.00
CA GLY A 20 -2.88 4.45 7.67
C GLY A 20 -1.62 5.12 7.16
N TYR A 21 -1.37 5.03 5.86
CA TYR A 21 -0.21 5.64 5.23
C TYR A 21 -0.58 6.25 3.89
N ASN A 22 0.19 7.25 3.48
CA ASN A 22 0.07 7.87 2.19
C ASN A 22 1.41 8.46 1.75
N ARG A 23 1.65 8.50 0.44
CA ARG A 23 2.87 9.06 -0.15
C ARG A 23 2.55 9.78 -1.45
N LEU A 24 3.10 10.98 -1.60
CA LEU A 24 3.10 11.69 -2.88
C LEU A 24 4.21 11.11 -3.77
N LEU A 25 3.85 10.58 -4.94
CA LEU A 25 4.80 9.92 -5.86
C LEU A 25 5.28 10.84 -6.98
N GLY A 26 4.59 11.95 -7.21
CA GLY A 26 4.91 12.86 -8.31
C GLY A 26 4.37 12.33 -9.64
N SER A 27 5.16 12.44 -10.70
CA SER A 27 4.75 11.98 -12.04
C SER A 27 5.21 10.53 -12.26
N CYS A 28 4.28 9.59 -12.23
CA CYS A 28 4.51 8.18 -12.55
C CYS A 28 3.28 7.58 -13.27
N SER A 29 3.37 6.33 -13.70
CA SER A 29 2.18 5.63 -14.22
C SER A 29 1.28 5.15 -13.07
N VAL A 30 0.00 4.88 -13.36
CA VAL A 30 -0.94 4.31 -12.39
C VAL A 30 -0.46 2.94 -11.91
N PHE A 31 0.15 2.16 -12.79
CA PHE A 31 0.74 0.87 -12.44
C PHE A 31 1.90 1.03 -11.45
N ASP A 32 2.82 1.95 -11.71
CA ASP A 32 3.92 2.24 -10.78
C ASP A 32 3.37 2.70 -9.42
N ALA A 33 2.32 3.53 -9.41
CA ALA A 33 1.71 3.99 -8.17
C ALA A 33 1.14 2.85 -7.32
N GLY A 34 0.54 1.84 -7.95
CA GLY A 34 0.07 0.63 -7.27
C GLY A 34 1.21 -0.22 -6.70
N LEU A 35 2.33 -0.36 -7.42
CA LEU A 35 3.52 -1.05 -6.90
C LEU A 35 4.14 -0.32 -5.72
N TRP A 36 4.20 1.01 -5.77
CA TRP A 36 4.68 1.82 -4.64
C TRP A 36 3.76 1.72 -3.43
N ASP A 37 2.44 1.62 -3.63
CA ASP A 37 1.49 1.41 -2.52
C ASP A 37 1.84 0.15 -1.72
N ILE A 38 1.96 -0.96 -2.43
CA ILE A 38 2.26 -2.28 -1.86
C ILE A 38 3.61 -2.26 -1.17
N LEU A 39 4.62 -1.64 -1.80
CA LEU A 39 5.96 -1.55 -1.24
C LEU A 39 6.00 -0.72 0.05
N ASP A 40 5.37 0.45 0.06
CA ASP A 40 5.31 1.31 1.25
C ASP A 40 4.54 0.60 2.39
N GLY A 41 3.41 -0.04 2.07
CA GLY A 41 2.63 -0.82 3.03
C GLY A 41 3.40 -2.01 3.60
N LEU A 42 4.14 -2.75 2.77
CA LEU A 42 5.00 -3.84 3.21
C LEU A 42 6.14 -3.35 4.11
N GLY A 43 6.78 -2.23 3.77
CA GLY A 43 7.82 -1.63 4.60
C GLY A 43 7.30 -1.32 6.01
N ILE A 44 6.13 -0.68 6.11
CA ILE A 44 5.47 -0.39 7.39
C ILE A 44 5.16 -1.67 8.17
N LEU A 45 4.70 -2.72 7.50
CA LEU A 45 4.36 -3.99 8.15
C LEU A 45 5.62 -4.72 8.65
N ILE A 46 6.71 -4.72 7.88
CA ILE A 46 7.99 -5.32 8.28
C ILE A 46 8.58 -4.57 9.46
N ASP A 47 8.63 -3.23 9.40
CA ASP A 47 9.14 -2.39 10.49
C ASP A 47 8.28 -2.51 11.76
N GLY A 48 6.98 -2.78 11.60
CA GLY A 48 6.05 -3.07 12.69
C GLY A 48 6.15 -4.49 13.27
N GLY A 49 6.97 -5.36 12.68
CA GLY A 49 7.14 -6.75 13.13
C GLY A 49 5.98 -7.68 12.78
N TYR A 50 5.18 -7.35 11.76
CA TYR A 50 4.10 -8.21 11.29
C TYR A 50 4.62 -9.28 10.34
N ASP A 51 4.44 -10.55 10.69
CA ASP A 51 4.96 -11.73 9.96
C ASP A 51 3.89 -12.44 9.10
N HIS A 52 2.61 -12.22 9.38
CA HIS A 52 1.49 -12.82 8.64
C HIS A 52 0.49 -11.76 8.21
N VAL A 53 0.57 -11.35 6.94
CA VAL A 53 -0.22 -10.24 6.39
C VAL A 53 -0.93 -10.66 5.11
N ARG A 54 -2.16 -10.16 4.93
CA ARG A 54 -2.92 -10.29 3.68
C ARG A 54 -2.95 -8.93 2.99
N ILE A 55 -2.33 -8.85 1.83
CA ILE A 55 -2.36 -7.66 0.99
C ILE A 55 -3.63 -7.70 0.13
N GLN A 56 -4.36 -6.60 0.09
CA GLN A 56 -5.50 -6.40 -0.78
C GLN A 56 -5.22 -5.16 -1.63
N ALA A 57 -5.09 -5.35 -2.94
CA ALA A 57 -5.00 -4.27 -3.92
C ALA A 57 -6.21 -4.34 -4.85
N ASP A 58 -6.62 -3.19 -5.38
CA ASP A 58 -7.70 -3.04 -6.36
C ASP A 58 -7.22 -3.28 -7.82
N SER A 59 -5.91 -3.23 -8.05
CA SER A 59 -5.28 -3.61 -9.32
C SER A 59 -4.77 -5.05 -9.28
N LEU A 60 -5.33 -5.89 -10.15
CA LEU A 60 -4.82 -7.24 -10.39
C LEU A 60 -3.40 -7.21 -10.95
N GLU A 61 -3.04 -6.20 -11.75
CA GLU A 61 -1.68 -6.09 -12.28
C GLU A 61 -0.65 -5.83 -11.17
N ALA A 62 -0.99 -5.04 -10.15
CA ALA A 62 -0.10 -4.78 -9.03
C ALA A 62 0.03 -5.96 -8.04
N ALA A 63 -0.98 -6.86 -8.00
CA ALA A 63 -1.04 -8.00 -7.09
C ALA A 63 -0.67 -9.36 -7.73
N LYS A 64 -0.14 -9.36 -8.95
CA LYS A 64 0.20 -10.57 -9.72
C LYS A 64 1.47 -11.26 -9.24
#